data_AF-A0A559GKT6-F1
#
_entry.id   AF-A0A559GKT6-F1
#
_cell.length_a   1.000
_cell.length_b   1.000
_cell.length_c   1.000
_cell.angle_alpha   90.00
_cell.angle_beta   90.00
_cell.angle_gamma   90.00
#
_symmetry.space_group_name_H-M   'P 1'
#
loop_
_entity.id
_entity.type
_entity.pdbx_description
1 polymer ?
#
loop_
_entity_poly.entity_id
_entity_poly.type
_entity_poly.pdbx_seq_one_letter_code
_entity_poly.pdbx_strand_id
1 'polypeptide(L)'
;MSEFVSNPLFGIALSILAYLVGMLIYRRFPHPLTTPLLLSAVFIIIFLKVTGISYQDYYQGGVYLKNLIVPSTVALGIPLYKSFHLMKHHARSILFGSLLAVVVNTSFTAIVAKIFGMDFFLAISLFPKSVTTAMAVGITEKLQGLTTVTLVVVVATGILTSVIGPTLLKWLKIDDPVAVGLSLGGTGHAVGTGTA
;
A
#
# COMPACT_ATOMS: atom_id res chain seq x y z
N MET A 1 -14.45 -30.82 -0.65
CA MET A 1 -14.19 -29.41 -0.31
C MET A 1 -12.86 -28.90 -0.85
N SER A 2 -11.78 -29.69 -0.81
CA SER A 2 -10.46 -29.27 -1.33
C SER A 2 -10.49 -28.81 -2.79
N GLU A 3 -11.10 -29.56 -3.71
CA GLU A 3 -11.11 -29.18 -5.14
C GLU A 3 -11.78 -27.82 -5.43
N PHE A 4 -12.83 -27.46 -4.69
CA PHE A 4 -13.52 -26.18 -4.90
C PHE A 4 -12.71 -25.00 -4.35
N VAL A 5 -12.08 -25.20 -3.18
CA VAL A 5 -11.32 -24.16 -2.49
C VAL A 5 -9.95 -23.92 -3.13
N SER A 6 -9.34 -24.97 -3.69
CA SER A 6 -8.09 -24.87 -4.46
C SER A 6 -8.32 -24.41 -5.91
N ASN A 7 -9.57 -24.20 -6.34
CA ASN A 7 -9.86 -23.63 -7.65
C ASN A 7 -9.50 -22.13 -7.66
N PRO A 8 -8.68 -21.64 -8.61
CA PRO A 8 -8.31 -20.23 -8.68
C PRO A 8 -9.50 -19.25 -8.70
N LEU A 9 -10.64 -19.66 -9.26
CA LEU A 9 -11.84 -18.84 -9.28
C LEU A 9 -12.36 -18.54 -7.88
N PHE A 10 -12.19 -19.44 -6.92
CA PHE A 10 -12.60 -19.23 -5.54
C PHE A 10 -11.85 -18.06 -4.90
N GLY A 11 -10.51 -18.05 -4.97
CA GLY A 11 -9.70 -16.98 -4.40
C GLY A 11 -9.96 -15.62 -5.05
N ILE A 12 -10.15 -15.59 -6.38
CA ILE A 12 -10.50 -14.38 -7.11
C ILE A 12 -11.89 -13.87 -6.68
N ALA A 13 -12.90 -14.74 -6.69
CA ALA A 13 -14.27 -14.38 -6.34
C ALA A 13 -14.35 -13.88 -4.89
N LEU A 14 -13.68 -14.56 -3.95
CA LEU A 14 -13.63 -14.16 -2.54
C LEU A 14 -12.98 -12.77 -2.38
N SER A 15 -11.88 -12.51 -3.08
CA SER A 15 -11.19 -11.21 -3.05
C SER A 15 -12.07 -10.08 -3.57
N ILE A 16 -12.75 -10.31 -4.70
CA ILE A 16 -13.64 -9.33 -5.32
C ILE A 16 -14.86 -9.08 -4.42
N LEU A 17 -15.48 -10.13 -3.88
CA LEU A 17 -16.61 -10.02 -2.96
C LEU A 17 -16.24 -9.24 -1.70
N ALA A 18 -15.11 -9.57 -1.07
CA ALA A 18 -14.62 -8.85 0.11
C ALA A 18 -14.44 -7.35 -0.18
N TYR A 19 -13.88 -7.02 -1.34
CA TYR A 19 -13.69 -5.64 -1.77
C TYR A 19 -15.00 -4.91 -2.07
N LEU A 20 -15.95 -5.56 -2.74
CA LEU A 20 -17.26 -4.99 -2.99
C LEU A 20 -18.02 -4.73 -1.69
N VAL A 21 -18.01 -5.67 -0.75
CA VAL A 21 -18.61 -5.49 0.58
C VAL A 21 -17.93 -4.33 1.32
N GLY A 22 -16.60 -4.28 1.33
CA GLY A 22 -15.85 -3.17 1.92
C GLY A 22 -16.21 -1.82 1.28
N MET A 23 -16.38 -1.78 -0.04
CA MET A 23 -16.80 -0.58 -0.77
C MET A 23 -18.22 -0.13 -0.42
N LEU A 24 -19.16 -1.07 -0.28
CA LEU A 24 -20.52 -0.76 0.14
C LEU A 24 -20.55 -0.15 1.55
N ILE A 25 -19.76 -0.71 2.47
CA ILE A 25 -19.62 -0.18 3.83
C ILE A 25 -19.01 1.21 3.81
N TYR A 26 -17.90 1.40 3.07
CA TYR A 26 -17.22 2.69 2.95
C TYR A 26 -18.15 3.78 2.39
N ARG A 27 -18.97 3.45 1.38
CA ARG A 27 -19.93 4.39 0.80
C ARG A 27 -21.01 4.82 1.79
N ARG A 28 -21.42 3.94 2.71
CA ARG A 28 -22.42 4.27 3.73
C ARG A 28 -21.83 5.03 4.91
N PHE A 29 -20.59 4.70 5.28
CA PHE A 29 -19.88 5.28 6.41
C PHE A 29 -18.45 5.66 5.99
N PRO A 30 -18.25 6.81 5.32
CA PRO A 30 -16.94 7.23 4.86
C PRO A 30 -16.09 7.64 6.06
N HIS A 31 -15.25 6.72 6.52
CA HIS A 31 -14.35 6.90 7.64
C HIS A 31 -12.99 6.29 7.29
N PRO A 32 -11.86 6.80 7.79
CA PRO A 32 -10.57 6.26 7.40
C PRO A 32 -10.37 4.77 7.78
N LEU A 33 -11.03 4.30 8.83
CA LEU A 33 -11.04 2.88 9.23
C LEU A 33 -11.95 1.98 8.37
N THR A 34 -12.86 2.55 7.57
CA THR A 34 -13.77 1.78 6.72
C THR A 34 -13.26 1.68 5.28
N THR A 35 -11.98 1.99 5.03
CA THR A 35 -11.41 1.91 3.69
C THR A 35 -11.60 0.50 3.11
N PRO A 36 -12.01 0.38 1.83
CA PRO A 36 -12.34 -0.93 1.24
C PRO A 36 -11.19 -1.93 1.34
N LEU A 37 -9.94 -1.47 1.19
CA LEU A 37 -8.75 -2.31 1.30
C LEU A 37 -8.62 -2.93 2.70
N LEU A 38 -8.71 -2.12 3.76
CA LEU A 38 -8.59 -2.59 5.14
C LEU A 38 -9.72 -3.57 5.48
N LEU A 39 -10.96 -3.21 5.14
CA LEU A 39 -12.12 -4.08 5.38
C LEU A 39 -12.00 -5.40 4.64
N SER A 40 -11.54 -5.40 3.39
CA SER A 40 -11.32 -6.63 2.61
C SER A 40 -10.30 -7.53 3.27
N ALA A 41 -9.16 -6.97 3.68
CA ALA A 41 -8.08 -7.73 4.31
C ALA A 41 -8.56 -8.37 5.61
N VAL A 42 -9.21 -7.60 6.48
CA VAL A 42 -9.78 -8.11 7.75
C VAL A 42 -10.83 -9.19 7.49
N PHE A 43 -11.73 -8.97 6.53
CA PHE A 43 -12.76 -9.94 6.17
C PHE A 43 -12.16 -11.26 5.71
N ILE A 44 -11.18 -11.23 4.78
CA ILE A 44 -10.54 -12.44 4.25
C ILE A 44 -9.79 -13.17 5.36
N ILE A 45 -9.05 -12.47 6.22
CA ILE A 45 -8.32 -13.07 7.35
C ILE A 45 -9.29 -13.81 8.28
N ILE A 46 -10.40 -13.15 8.68
CA ILE A 46 -11.42 -13.76 9.55
C ILE A 46 -12.07 -14.94 8.86
N PHE A 47 -12.47 -14.79 7.60
CA PHE A 47 -13.13 -15.83 6.82
C PHE A 47 -12.26 -17.09 6.70
N LEU A 48 -10.99 -16.96 6.30
CA LEU A 48 -10.07 -18.09 6.19
C LEU A 48 -9.85 -18.77 7.55
N LYS A 49 -9.74 -17.99 8.63
CA LYS A 49 -9.53 -18.53 9.99
C LYS A 49 -10.76 -19.28 10.51
N VAL A 50 -11.97 -18.77 10.26
CA VAL A 50 -13.24 -19.40 10.70
C VAL A 50 -13.55 -20.65 9.87
N THR A 51 -13.27 -20.62 8.57
CA THR A 51 -13.52 -21.75 7.67
C THR A 51 -12.42 -22.81 7.68
N GLY A 52 -11.25 -22.50 8.26
CA GLY A 52 -10.09 -23.39 8.26
C GLY A 52 -9.41 -23.55 6.90
N ILE A 53 -9.72 -22.68 5.94
CA ILE A 53 -9.12 -22.72 4.60
C ILE A 53 -7.67 -22.26 4.68
N SER A 54 -6.76 -23.02 4.08
CA SER A 54 -5.36 -22.64 4.04
C SER A 54 -5.15 -21.37 3.20
N TYR A 55 -4.23 -20.51 3.63
CA TYR A 55 -3.85 -19.34 2.82
C TYR A 55 -3.34 -19.74 1.43
N GLN A 56 -2.67 -20.88 1.32
CA GLN A 56 -2.11 -21.36 0.05
C GLN A 56 -3.21 -21.66 -0.96
N ASP A 57 -4.31 -22.30 -0.54
CA ASP A 57 -5.45 -22.59 -1.43
C ASP A 57 -6.12 -21.29 -1.92
N TYR A 58 -6.36 -20.35 -1.01
CA TYR A 58 -6.86 -19.02 -1.36
C TYR A 58 -5.91 -18.30 -2.34
N TYR A 59 -4.60 -18.39 -2.09
CA TYR A 59 -3.59 -17.67 -2.85
C TYR A 59 -3.45 -18.18 -4.29
N GLN A 60 -3.88 -19.41 -4.61
CA GLN A 60 -3.94 -19.89 -6.00
C GLN A 60 -4.74 -18.94 -6.89
N GLY A 61 -5.87 -18.44 -6.39
CA GLY A 61 -6.64 -17.38 -7.05
C GLY A 61 -5.99 -16.00 -6.93
N GLY A 62 -5.45 -15.70 -5.75
CA GLY A 62 -4.78 -14.42 -5.45
C GLY A 62 -3.60 -14.11 -6.38
N VAL A 63 -2.88 -15.11 -6.87
CA VAL A 63 -1.75 -14.95 -7.83
C VAL A 63 -2.19 -14.25 -9.12
N TYR A 64 -3.41 -14.50 -9.61
CA TYR A 64 -3.90 -13.83 -10.82
C TYR A 64 -4.09 -12.32 -10.59
N LEU A 65 -4.65 -11.94 -9.43
CA LEU A 65 -4.77 -10.52 -9.06
C LEU A 65 -3.40 -9.87 -8.84
N LYS A 66 -2.46 -10.59 -8.22
CA LYS A 66 -1.06 -10.15 -8.09
C LYS A 66 -0.44 -9.89 -9.45
N ASN A 67 -0.65 -10.77 -10.43
CA ASN A 67 -0.08 -10.61 -11.77
C ASN A 67 -0.64 -9.40 -12.51
N LEU A 68 -1.85 -8.94 -12.17
CA LEU A 68 -2.44 -7.70 -12.71
C LEU A 68 -1.81 -6.42 -12.13
N ILE A 69 -1.00 -6.50 -11.07
CA ILE A 69 -0.31 -5.32 -10.51
C ILE A 69 0.65 -4.71 -11.53
N VAL A 70 1.37 -5.54 -12.29
CA VAL A 70 2.35 -5.07 -13.29
C VAL A 70 1.68 -4.26 -14.40
N PRO A 71 0.68 -4.78 -15.16
CA PRO A 71 0.01 -4.00 -16.19
C PRO A 71 -0.74 -2.79 -15.62
N SER A 72 -1.30 -2.89 -14.40
CA SER A 72 -1.92 -1.75 -13.73
C SER A 72 -0.91 -0.64 -13.44
N THR A 73 0.31 -0.99 -13.04
CA THR A 73 1.41 -0.04 -12.81
C THR A 73 1.84 0.65 -14.11
N VAL A 74 1.89 -0.09 -15.22
CA VAL A 74 2.15 0.49 -16.56
C VAL A 74 1.04 1.46 -16.95
N ALA A 75 -0.23 1.09 -16.72
CA ALA A 75 -1.38 1.93 -17.03
C ALA A 75 -1.40 3.26 -16.24
N LEU A 76 -0.82 3.31 -15.03
CA LEU A 76 -0.64 4.56 -14.27
C LEU A 76 0.24 5.59 -14.99
N GLY A 77 1.02 5.19 -16.00
CA GLY A 77 1.74 6.12 -16.87
C GLY A 77 0.81 7.06 -17.65
N ILE A 78 -0.42 6.63 -17.96
CA ILE A 78 -1.40 7.43 -18.72
C ILE A 78 -1.84 8.68 -17.93
N PRO A 79 -2.36 8.60 -16.69
CA PRO A 79 -2.71 9.78 -15.92
C PRO A 79 -1.48 10.64 -15.60
N LEU A 80 -0.31 10.04 -15.39
CA LEU A 80 0.94 10.76 -15.19
C LEU A 80 1.30 11.62 -16.42
N TYR A 81 1.16 11.07 -17.62
CA TYR A 81 1.39 11.79 -18.87
C TYR A 81 0.39 12.94 -19.06
N LYS A 82 -0.90 12.72 -18.77
CA LYS A 82 -1.93 13.77 -18.85
C LYS A 82 -1.64 14.94 -17.89
N SER A 83 -1.18 14.64 -16.68
CA SER A 83 -0.84 15.62 -15.65
C SER A 83 0.62 16.08 -15.70
N PHE A 84 1.38 15.69 -16.73
CA PHE A 84 2.82 15.96 -16.81
C PHE A 84 3.15 17.46 -16.84
N HIS A 85 2.29 18.27 -17.45
CA HIS A 85 2.43 19.72 -17.48
C HIS A 85 2.34 20.34 -16.06
N LEU A 86 1.40 19.88 -15.23
CA LEU A 86 1.26 20.30 -13.82
C LEU A 86 2.47 19.85 -13.00
N MET A 87 2.93 18.62 -13.20
CA MET A 87 4.15 18.13 -12.54
C MET A 87 5.36 18.98 -12.91
N LYS A 88 5.51 19.35 -14.18
CA LYS A 88 6.60 20.23 -14.64
C LYS A 88 6.51 21.61 -14.00
N HIS A 89 5.30 22.15 -13.85
CA HIS A 89 5.08 23.44 -13.18
C HIS A 89 5.53 23.39 -11.71
N HIS A 90 5.21 22.32 -10.98
CA HIS A 90 5.59 22.13 -9.57
C HIS A 90 6.89 21.33 -9.35
N ALA A 91 7.69 21.09 -10.39
CA ALA A 91 8.82 20.15 -10.35
C ALA A 91 9.82 20.46 -9.24
N ARG A 92 10.10 21.75 -8.99
CA ARG A 92 11.00 22.16 -7.90
C ARG A 92 10.46 21.71 -6.54
N SER A 93 9.19 22.00 -6.26
CA SER A 93 8.56 21.63 -4.99
C SER A 93 8.51 20.11 -4.80
N ILE A 94 8.17 19.38 -5.87
CA ILE A 94 8.11 17.92 -5.85
C ILE A 94 9.48 17.32 -5.58
N LEU A 95 10.52 17.76 -6.31
CA LEU A 95 11.87 17.21 -6.20
C LEU A 95 12.51 17.51 -4.84
N PHE A 96 12.48 18.77 -4.38
CA PHE A 96 13.05 19.13 -3.09
C PHE A 96 12.27 18.50 -1.93
N GLY A 97 10.94 18.54 -1.97
CA GLY A 97 10.09 17.92 -0.95
C GLY A 97 10.30 16.41 -0.86
N SER A 98 10.33 15.72 -2.00
CA SER A 98 10.56 14.27 -2.03
C SER A 98 11.97 13.89 -1.57
N LEU A 99 12.99 14.64 -1.97
CA LEU A 99 14.37 14.36 -1.58
C LEU A 99 14.56 14.51 -0.07
N LEU A 100 14.05 15.61 0.52
CA LEU A 100 14.06 15.80 1.97
C LEU A 100 13.27 14.70 2.68
N ALA A 101 12.08 14.36 2.19
CA ALA A 101 11.26 13.30 2.77
C ALA A 101 11.97 11.94 2.73
N VAL A 102 12.66 11.59 1.64
CA VAL A 102 13.42 10.34 1.52
C VAL A 102 14.58 10.31 2.51
N VAL A 103 15.35 11.40 2.63
CA VAL A 103 16.47 11.48 3.59
C VAL A 103 15.95 11.30 5.02
N VAL A 104 14.94 12.07 5.42
CA VAL A 104 14.35 11.98 6.76
C VAL A 104 13.79 10.59 7.03
N ASN A 105 13.02 10.02 6.09
CA ASN A 105 12.39 8.71 6.24
C ASN A 105 13.42 7.58 6.34
N THR A 106 14.45 7.58 5.49
CA THR A 106 15.49 6.53 5.50
C THR A 106 16.39 6.64 6.71
N SER A 107 16.81 7.86 7.11
CA SER A 107 17.58 8.07 8.34
C SER A 107 16.78 7.67 9.57
N PHE A 108 15.51 8.05 9.67
CA PHE A 108 14.64 7.65 10.77
C PHE A 108 14.47 6.13 10.84
N THR A 109 14.24 5.48 9.70
CA THR A 109 14.12 4.02 9.62
C THR A 109 15.41 3.32 10.08
N ALA A 110 16.58 3.83 9.67
CA ALA A 110 17.88 3.31 10.09
C ALA A 110 18.11 3.46 11.61
N ILE A 111 17.76 4.62 12.17
CA ILE A 111 17.88 4.90 13.62
C ILE A 111 16.98 3.95 14.40
N VAL A 112 15.72 3.78 13.99
CA VAL A 112 14.78 2.84 14.62
C VAL A 112 15.32 1.41 14.52
N ALA A 113 15.75 0.97 13.34
CA ALA A 113 16.29 -0.38 13.18
C ALA A 113 17.49 -0.64 14.10
N LYS A 114 18.37 0.35 14.28
CA LYS A 114 19.53 0.26 15.17
C LYS A 114 19.14 0.26 16.65
N ILE A 115 18.24 1.15 17.07
CA ILE A 115 17.78 1.23 18.48
C ILE A 115 17.13 -0.07 18.92
N PHE A 116 16.34 -0.68 18.05
CA PHE A 116 15.66 -1.95 18.32
C PHE A 116 16.55 -3.18 18.08
N GLY A 117 17.82 -3.01 17.67
CA GLY A 117 18.75 -4.11 17.45
C GLY A 117 18.31 -5.09 16.36
N MET A 118 17.66 -4.59 15.30
CA MET A 118 17.13 -5.43 14.23
C MET A 118 18.24 -6.13 13.44
N ASP A 119 18.00 -7.39 13.07
CA ASP A 119 18.84 -8.10 12.11
C ASP A 119 18.91 -7.35 10.77
N PHE A 120 20.05 -7.45 10.08
CA PHE A 120 20.33 -6.77 8.83
C PHE A 120 19.25 -7.02 7.76
N PHE A 121 18.85 -8.27 7.55
CA PHE A 121 17.87 -8.61 6.52
C PHE A 121 16.47 -8.12 6.90
N LEU A 122 16.13 -8.15 8.19
CA LEU A 122 14.90 -7.57 8.69
C LEU A 122 14.88 -6.05 8.50
N ALA A 123 15.96 -5.36 8.88
CA ALA A 123 16.09 -3.91 8.76
C ALA A 123 15.97 -3.43 7.30
N ILE A 124 16.68 -4.08 6.37
CA ILE A 124 16.61 -3.76 4.93
C ILE A 124 15.19 -3.87 4.39
N SER A 125 14.42 -4.84 4.87
CA SER A 125 13.03 -5.07 4.44
C SER A 125 12.09 -3.91 4.81
N LEU A 126 12.49 -3.04 5.75
CA LEU A 126 11.69 -1.88 6.17
C LEU A 126 11.89 -0.65 5.29
N PHE A 127 13.05 -0.51 4.63
CA PHE A 127 13.37 0.68 3.83
C PHE A 127 12.40 0.95 2.67
N PRO A 128 11.98 -0.05 1.88
CA PRO A 128 11.08 0.19 0.76
C PRO A 128 9.61 0.35 1.17
N LYS A 129 9.30 0.52 2.47
CA LYS A 129 7.93 0.67 2.99
C LYS A 129 7.11 1.79 2.35
N SER A 130 7.78 2.84 1.89
CA SER A 130 7.16 4.03 1.30
C SER A 130 7.15 3.99 -0.23
N VAL A 131 7.35 2.83 -0.86
CA VAL A 131 7.20 2.67 -2.32
C VAL A 131 6.06 1.70 -2.65
N THR A 132 5.45 1.83 -3.84
CA THR A 132 4.39 0.93 -4.32
C THR A 132 4.86 -0.52 -4.28
N THR A 133 3.97 -1.44 -3.94
CA THR A 133 4.24 -2.88 -3.75
C THR A 133 5.15 -3.50 -4.82
N ALA A 134 4.89 -3.28 -6.11
CA ALA A 134 5.70 -3.86 -7.18
C ALA A 134 7.17 -3.40 -7.13
N MET A 135 7.40 -2.10 -6.90
CA MET A 135 8.76 -1.55 -6.77
C MET A 135 9.41 -2.00 -5.46
N ALA A 136 8.66 -2.03 -4.36
CA ALA A 136 9.17 -2.41 -3.05
C ALA A 136 9.68 -3.87 -3.03
N VAL A 137 8.94 -4.78 -3.67
CA VAL A 137 9.35 -6.19 -3.86
C VAL A 137 10.65 -6.26 -4.66
N GLY A 138 10.72 -5.59 -5.82
CA GLY A 138 11.92 -5.61 -6.66
C GLY A 138 13.16 -4.99 -5.99
N ILE A 139 12.98 -3.96 -5.15
CA ILE A 139 14.07 -3.40 -4.34
C ILE A 139 14.52 -4.40 -3.28
N THR A 140 13.57 -5.02 -2.56
CA THR A 140 13.86 -5.96 -1.48
C THR A 140 14.62 -7.17 -2.00
N GLU A 141 14.21 -7.75 -3.12
CA GLU A 141 14.88 -8.91 -3.73
C GLU A 141 16.32 -8.60 -4.12
N LYS A 142 16.57 -7.41 -4.70
CA LYS A 142 17.93 -6.95 -5.03
C LYS A 142 18.81 -6.75 -3.80
N LEU A 143 18.21 -6.33 -2.68
CA LEU A 143 18.89 -6.14 -1.41
C LEU A 143 18.90 -7.41 -0.54
N GLN A 144 18.42 -8.54 -1.06
CA GLN A 144 18.33 -9.84 -0.37
C GLN A 144 17.48 -9.81 0.93
N GLY A 145 16.56 -8.86 1.04
CA GLY A 145 15.66 -8.77 2.19
C GLY A 145 14.50 -9.78 2.16
N LEU A 146 13.65 -9.71 3.19
CA LEU A 146 12.47 -10.54 3.36
C LEU A 146 11.25 -9.89 2.70
N THR A 147 10.95 -10.30 1.46
CA THR A 147 9.82 -9.78 0.67
C THR A 147 8.49 -9.82 1.42
N THR A 148 8.23 -10.89 2.17
CA THR A 148 7.01 -11.04 2.98
C THR A 148 6.87 -9.93 4.01
N VAL A 149 7.97 -9.56 4.69
CA VAL A 149 7.97 -8.47 5.67
C VAL A 149 7.74 -7.13 4.96
N THR A 150 8.44 -6.90 3.85
CA THR A 150 8.25 -5.69 3.04
C THR A 150 6.79 -5.50 2.67
N LEU A 151 6.11 -6.55 2.19
CA LEU A 151 4.71 -6.47 1.80
C LEU A 151 3.80 -6.04 2.96
N VAL A 152 3.98 -6.65 4.13
CA VAL A 152 3.20 -6.29 5.32
C VAL A 152 3.44 -4.84 5.71
N VAL A 153 4.70 -4.39 5.69
CA VAL A 153 5.06 -3.02 6.12
C VAL A 153 4.60 -1.98 5.10
N VAL A 154 4.67 -2.26 3.80
CA VAL A 154 4.13 -1.38 2.74
C VAL A 154 2.61 -1.22 2.91
N VAL A 155 1.88 -2.33 3.06
CA VAL A 155 0.42 -2.28 3.26
C VAL A 155 0.06 -1.56 4.55
N ALA A 156 0.76 -1.85 5.65
CA ALA A 156 0.56 -1.18 6.93
C ALA A 156 0.82 0.32 6.82
N THR A 157 1.91 0.73 6.16
CA THR A 157 2.23 2.15 5.93
C THR A 157 1.16 2.83 5.08
N GLY A 158 0.68 2.15 4.02
CA GLY A 158 -0.44 2.62 3.18
C GLY A 158 -1.72 2.89 3.97
N ILE A 159 -2.13 1.92 4.79
CA ILE A 159 -3.33 2.02 5.64
C ILE A 159 -3.15 3.08 6.72
N LEU A 160 -2.01 3.11 7.41
CA LEU A 160 -1.75 4.12 8.44
C LEU A 160 -1.75 5.53 7.84
N THR A 161 -1.21 5.70 6.63
CA THR A 161 -1.25 6.99 5.92
C THR A 161 -2.66 7.39 5.57
N SER A 162 -3.49 6.50 5.00
CA SER A 162 -4.88 6.85 4.66
C SER A 162 -5.74 7.12 5.90
N VAL A 163 -5.40 6.53 7.04
CA VAL A 163 -6.09 6.72 8.31
C VAL A 163 -5.68 8.01 9.01
N ILE A 164 -4.38 8.21 9.19
CA ILE A 164 -3.81 9.25 10.05
C ILE A 164 -3.46 10.50 9.24
N GLY A 165 -3.00 10.32 8.00
CA GLY A 165 -2.46 11.39 7.16
C GLY A 165 -3.41 12.57 6.96
N PRO A 166 -4.65 12.37 6.47
CA PRO A 166 -5.59 13.48 6.27
C PRO A 166 -5.89 14.26 7.56
N THR A 167 -6.02 13.54 8.68
CA THR A 167 -6.28 14.15 10.00
C THR A 167 -5.08 14.95 10.49
N LEU A 168 -3.87 14.42 10.32
CA LEU A 168 -2.63 15.08 10.70
C LEU A 168 -2.38 16.35 9.88
N LEU A 169 -2.57 16.30 8.56
CA LEU A 169 -2.39 17.45 7.68
C LEU A 169 -3.37 18.58 8.02
N LYS A 170 -4.64 18.25 8.30
CA LYS A 170 -5.63 19.21 8.77
C LYS A 170 -5.24 19.84 10.11
N TRP A 171 -4.72 19.04 11.04
CA TRP A 171 -4.26 19.55 12.34
C TRP A 171 -3.06 20.50 12.21
N LEU A 172 -2.15 20.19 11.29
CA LEU A 172 -1.01 21.05 10.95
C LEU A 172 -1.37 22.25 10.05
N LYS A 173 -2.65 22.39 9.65
CA LYS A 173 -3.16 23.43 8.75
C LYS A 173 -2.42 23.48 7.41
N ILE A 174 -2.13 22.30 6.85
CA ILE A 174 -1.54 22.14 5.53
C ILE A 174 -2.67 21.93 4.53
N ASP A 175 -3.05 23.02 3.86
CA ASP A 175 -4.18 23.04 2.92
C ASP A 175 -3.76 23.11 1.45
N ASP A 176 -2.46 23.22 1.16
CA ASP A 176 -1.96 23.25 -0.22
C ASP A 176 -2.20 21.89 -0.93
N PRO A 177 -2.94 21.85 -2.04
CA PRO A 177 -3.30 20.59 -2.71
C PRO A 177 -2.09 19.79 -3.20
N VAL A 178 -1.00 20.46 -3.58
CA VAL A 178 0.23 19.78 -4.04
C VAL A 178 0.95 19.17 -2.84
N ALA A 179 1.04 19.88 -1.72
CA ALA A 179 1.64 19.36 -0.49
C ALA A 179 0.85 18.18 0.09
N VAL A 180 -0.50 18.30 0.14
CA VAL A 180 -1.38 17.22 0.60
C VAL A 180 -1.27 16.00 -0.32
N GLY A 181 -1.40 16.20 -1.63
CA GLY A 181 -1.29 15.12 -2.62
C GLY A 181 0.07 14.43 -2.59
N LEU A 182 1.16 15.21 -2.52
CA LEU A 182 2.53 14.67 -2.49
C LEU A 182 2.81 13.89 -1.19
N SER A 183 2.35 14.40 -0.04
CA SER A 183 2.57 13.73 1.24
C SER A 183 1.77 12.44 1.36
N LEU A 184 0.46 12.49 1.10
CA LEU A 184 -0.42 11.31 1.19
C LEU A 184 -0.10 10.28 0.10
N GLY A 185 0.12 10.71 -1.14
CA GLY A 185 0.46 9.81 -2.23
C GLY A 185 1.88 9.23 -2.12
N GLY A 186 2.85 10.05 -1.68
CA GLY A 186 4.24 9.63 -1.51
C GLY A 186 4.46 8.64 -0.37
N THR A 187 3.66 8.73 0.70
CA THR A 187 3.77 7.82 1.85
C THR A 187 2.76 6.67 1.82
N GLY A 188 1.56 6.91 1.28
CA GLY A 188 0.45 5.96 1.28
C GLY A 188 0.16 5.27 -0.05
N HIS A 189 0.94 5.57 -1.10
CA HIS A 189 0.77 5.03 -2.46
C HIS A 189 -0.63 5.29 -3.01
N ALA A 190 -1.17 4.37 -3.81
CA ALA A 190 -2.53 4.46 -4.33
C ALA A 190 -3.60 4.58 -3.23
N VAL A 191 -3.36 4.00 -2.05
CA VAL A 191 -4.31 4.01 -0.93
C VAL A 191 -4.38 5.40 -0.31
N GLY A 192 -3.23 6.04 -0.08
CA GLY A 192 -3.12 7.41 0.41
C GLY A 192 -3.59 8.44 -0.62
N THR A 193 -3.25 8.26 -1.90
CA THR A 193 -3.70 9.16 -2.98
C THR A 193 -5.22 9.21 -3.10
N GLY A 194 -5.93 8.11 -2.85
CA GLY A 194 -7.39 8.09 -2.87
C GLY A 194 -8.05 8.89 -1.73
N THR A 195 -7.27 9.37 -0.76
CA THR A 195 -7.73 10.20 0.37
C THR A 195 -7.28 11.66 0.31
N ALA A 196 -6.44 12.01 -0.67
CA ALA A 196 -6.01 13.37 -0.96
C ALA A 196 -7.06 14.11 -1.78
#